data_AF-A0A2R8BKZ3-F1
#
_entry.id   AF-A0A2R8BKZ3-F1
#
_cell.length_a   1.000
_cell.length_b   1.000
_cell.length_c   1.000
_cell.angle_alpha   90.00
_cell.angle_beta   90.00
_cell.angle_gamma   90.00
#
_symmetry.space_group_name_H-M   'P 1'
#
loop_
_entity.id
_entity.type
_entity.pdbx_description
1 polymer ?
#
loop_
_entity_poly.entity_id
_entity_poly.type
_entity_poly.pdbx_seq_one_letter_code
_entity_poly.pdbx_strand_id
1 'polypeptide(L)'
;MLSGPLPDVSGLFYAVDVVRSGDATISATGIDETPAGALRLCASELVERLACSGSNVEPADTAGRRVSGMGIAAGPTQAFARERALLEALERLAGCMWWNGRLASAAPSSDTVAAAAGLRRRWRRRKTRRTDILELPLTGCARIVAAVSSTADGRGICIGLAARRTGSEAARGALKELLQMEFGLQVISYRQANGIAPSAREAAILERADNLLHADCAPLIQMVPRMPAPDVTDQKEELYERLREEGYIAETRRIARRNGLFVTQATVARHWDVPAGAPGPWARWALYL
;
A
#
# COMPACT_ATOMS: atom_id res chain seq x y z
N MET A 1 -23.01 -4.97 1.40
CA MET A 1 -21.87 -5.91 1.29
C MET A 1 -21.99 -6.83 0.08
N LEU A 2 -21.00 -6.80 -0.81
CA LEU A 2 -20.81 -7.69 -1.95
C LEU A 2 -19.56 -8.54 -1.70
N SER A 3 -19.61 -9.85 -1.93
CA SER A 3 -18.42 -10.71 -1.77
C SER A 3 -18.47 -11.91 -2.72
N GLY A 4 -17.32 -12.49 -3.00
CA GLY A 4 -17.20 -13.63 -3.91
C GLY A 4 -15.76 -13.99 -4.24
N PRO A 5 -15.53 -14.98 -5.12
CA PRO A 5 -14.20 -15.22 -5.66
C PRO A 5 -13.71 -14.01 -6.44
N LEU A 6 -12.43 -13.66 -6.31
CA LEU A 6 -11.83 -12.55 -7.04
C LEU A 6 -11.85 -12.88 -8.55
N PRO A 7 -12.47 -12.03 -9.39
CA PRO A 7 -12.43 -12.25 -10.82
C PRO A 7 -10.99 -12.28 -11.32
N ASP A 8 -10.72 -13.17 -12.29
CA ASP A 8 -9.42 -13.33 -12.93
C ASP A 8 -8.25 -13.81 -12.04
N VAL A 9 -8.44 -14.14 -10.76
CA VAL A 9 -7.38 -14.70 -9.91
C VAL A 9 -7.88 -15.91 -9.12
N SER A 10 -7.29 -17.08 -9.39
CA SER A 10 -7.67 -18.30 -8.68
C SER A 10 -7.24 -18.27 -7.21
N GLY A 11 -8.10 -18.78 -6.33
CA GLY A 11 -7.77 -18.98 -4.91
C GLY A 11 -7.81 -17.73 -4.04
N LEU A 12 -8.34 -16.61 -4.56
CA LEU A 12 -8.62 -15.40 -3.79
C LEU A 12 -10.10 -15.09 -3.80
N PHE A 13 -10.54 -14.42 -2.73
CA PHE A 13 -11.88 -13.92 -2.51
C PHE A 13 -11.79 -12.43 -2.23
N TYR A 14 -12.85 -11.71 -2.61
CA TYR A 14 -13.02 -10.31 -2.30
C TYR A 14 -14.28 -10.09 -1.46
N ALA A 15 -14.28 -9.03 -0.67
CA ALA A 15 -15.44 -8.45 -0.05
C ALA A 15 -15.37 -6.93 -0.21
N VAL A 16 -16.50 -6.31 -0.52
CA VAL A 16 -16.65 -4.87 -0.65
C VAL A 16 -17.86 -4.44 0.16
N ASP A 17 -17.72 -3.37 0.91
CA ASP A 17 -18.85 -2.75 1.59
C ASP A 17 -18.83 -1.24 1.42
N VAL A 18 -20.03 -0.66 1.42
CA VAL A 18 -20.24 0.78 1.25
C VAL A 18 -21.27 1.22 2.28
N VAL A 19 -20.89 2.20 3.09
CA VAL A 19 -21.76 2.79 4.11
C VAL A 19 -21.82 4.30 3.93
N ARG A 20 -22.93 4.91 4.33
CA ARG A 20 -23.05 6.37 4.45
C ARG A 20 -22.70 6.78 5.88
N SER A 21 -21.91 7.85 6.01
CA SER A 21 -21.55 8.46 7.29
C SER A 21 -21.67 9.97 7.14
N GLY A 22 -22.78 10.55 7.62
CA GLY A 22 -23.16 11.93 7.27
C GLY A 22 -23.38 12.05 5.76
N ASP A 23 -22.80 13.10 5.16
CA ASP A 23 -22.85 13.34 3.71
C ASP A 23 -21.79 12.54 2.93
N ALA A 24 -20.88 11.86 3.63
CA ALA A 24 -19.82 11.07 3.00
C ALA A 24 -20.27 9.63 2.70
N THR A 25 -19.84 9.11 1.54
CA THR A 25 -19.91 7.68 1.22
C THR A 25 -18.54 7.04 1.47
N ILE A 26 -18.49 6.05 2.34
CA ILE A 26 -17.27 5.33 2.72
C ILE A 26 -17.35 3.94 2.14
N SER A 27 -16.36 3.57 1.32
CA SER A 27 -16.17 2.22 0.81
C SER A 27 -14.95 1.56 1.42
N ALA A 28 -15.00 0.23 1.57
CA ALA A 28 -13.90 -0.62 2.03
C ALA A 28 -13.83 -1.88 1.17
N THR A 29 -12.65 -2.48 1.05
CA THR A 29 -12.41 -3.68 0.24
C THR A 29 -11.41 -4.61 0.92
N GLY A 30 -11.77 -5.87 1.11
CA GLY A 30 -10.87 -6.91 1.61
C GLY A 30 -10.59 -7.97 0.57
N ILE A 31 -9.34 -8.40 0.42
CA ILE A 31 -8.93 -9.54 -0.41
C ILE A 31 -8.15 -10.57 0.42
N ASP A 32 -8.59 -11.82 0.38
CA ASP A 32 -7.93 -12.91 1.12
C ASP A 32 -8.05 -14.27 0.41
N GLU A 33 -7.31 -15.26 0.89
CA GLU A 33 -7.37 -16.64 0.37
C GLU A 33 -8.64 -17.37 0.82
N THR A 34 -9.34 -16.81 1.82
CA THR A 34 -10.61 -17.34 2.33
C THR A 34 -11.73 -16.30 2.25
N PRO A 35 -13.00 -16.72 2.03
CA PRO A 35 -14.13 -15.79 2.08
C PRO A 35 -14.23 -15.05 3.42
N ALA A 36 -14.04 -15.77 4.54
CA ALA A 36 -14.08 -15.20 5.87
C ALA A 36 -12.93 -14.21 6.12
N GLY A 37 -11.74 -14.46 5.56
CA GLY A 37 -10.62 -13.53 5.60
C GLY A 37 -10.91 -12.23 4.86
N ALA A 38 -11.49 -12.32 3.66
CA ALA A 38 -11.85 -11.15 2.86
C ALA A 38 -12.87 -10.28 3.59
N LEU A 39 -13.89 -10.89 4.19
CA LEU A 39 -14.89 -10.20 5.02
C LEU A 39 -14.26 -9.50 6.23
N ARG A 40 -13.35 -10.17 6.95
CA ARG A 40 -12.65 -9.56 8.09
C ARG A 40 -11.80 -8.36 7.69
N LEU A 41 -11.06 -8.45 6.58
CA LEU A 41 -10.25 -7.35 6.07
C LEU A 41 -11.12 -6.17 5.65
N CYS A 42 -12.21 -6.43 4.92
CA CYS A 42 -13.17 -5.40 4.53
C CYS A 42 -13.79 -4.70 5.76
N ALA A 43 -14.13 -5.46 6.80
CA ALA A 43 -14.69 -4.90 8.03
C ALA A 43 -13.66 -4.07 8.82
N SER A 44 -12.39 -4.50 8.85
CA SER A 44 -11.30 -3.75 9.50
C SER A 44 -11.08 -2.40 8.82
N GLU A 45 -10.94 -2.39 7.49
CA GLU A 45 -10.76 -1.15 6.73
C GLU A 45 -11.96 -0.21 6.88
N LEU A 46 -13.18 -0.75 6.92
CA LEU A 46 -14.38 0.05 7.14
C LEU A 46 -14.35 0.74 8.51
N VAL A 47 -13.93 0.01 9.56
CA VAL A 47 -13.78 0.57 10.91
C VAL A 47 -12.72 1.67 10.95
N GLU A 48 -11.59 1.47 10.27
CA GLU A 48 -10.53 2.48 10.13
C GLU A 48 -11.06 3.75 9.48
N ARG A 49 -11.69 3.63 8.29
CA ARG A 49 -12.23 4.78 7.54
C ARG A 49 -13.33 5.52 8.30
N LEU A 50 -14.21 4.80 8.99
CA LEU A 50 -15.26 5.40 9.83
C LEU A 50 -14.71 6.14 11.06
N ALA A 51 -13.57 5.70 11.60
CA ALA A 51 -12.91 6.43 12.69
C ALA A 51 -12.25 7.74 12.18
N CYS A 52 -11.81 7.74 10.92
CA CYS A 52 -11.19 8.90 10.28
C CYS A 52 -12.20 9.95 9.84
N SER A 53 -13.38 9.54 9.36
CA SER A 53 -14.39 10.48 8.84
C SER A 53 -14.91 11.48 9.89
N GLY A 54 -14.64 11.27 11.18
CA GLY A 54 -14.94 12.21 12.26
C GLY A 54 -13.72 12.85 12.92
N SER A 55 -12.51 12.58 12.41
CA SER A 55 -11.24 13.08 12.97
C SER A 55 -10.58 14.03 11.96
N ASN A 56 -10.12 15.21 12.39
CA ASN A 56 -9.22 16.05 11.58
C ASN A 56 -7.87 15.32 11.46
N VAL A 57 -7.79 14.38 10.52
CA VAL A 57 -6.55 13.71 10.14
C VAL A 57 -5.86 14.63 9.14
N GLU A 58 -4.87 15.38 9.62
CA GLU A 58 -4.05 16.24 8.76
C GLU A 58 -3.31 15.39 7.73
N PRO A 59 -3.39 15.69 6.41
CA PRO A 59 -2.65 14.97 5.39
C PRO A 59 -1.14 15.06 5.62
N ALA A 60 -0.40 14.08 5.08
CA ALA A 60 1.06 14.10 5.11
C ALA A 60 1.59 15.38 4.43
N ASP A 61 2.43 16.13 5.14
CA ASP A 61 3.15 17.28 4.57
C ASP A 61 4.21 16.74 3.60
N THR A 62 4.00 16.99 2.32
CA THR A 62 4.96 16.70 1.24
C THR A 62 5.67 17.96 0.73
N ALA A 63 5.32 19.13 1.26
CA ALA A 63 5.71 20.44 0.74
C ALA A 63 6.93 21.07 1.45
N GLY A 64 7.50 20.42 2.48
CA GLY A 64 8.65 20.93 3.27
C GLY A 64 9.90 20.02 3.33
N ARG A 65 10.86 20.38 4.20
CA ARG A 65 12.08 19.61 4.56
C ARG A 65 11.78 18.32 5.37
N ARG A 66 10.51 17.97 5.52
CA ARG A 66 10.02 16.76 6.18
C ARG A 66 9.04 16.08 5.22
N VAL A 67 9.24 14.78 5.03
CA VAL A 67 8.25 13.90 4.40
C VAL A 67 7.65 13.06 5.51
N SER A 68 6.33 13.02 5.62
CA SER A 68 5.64 12.16 6.57
C SER A 68 4.81 11.08 5.86
N GLY A 69 4.69 9.92 6.50
CA GLY A 69 3.70 8.92 6.17
C GLY A 69 2.68 8.82 7.29
N MET A 70 1.43 8.56 6.95
CA MET A 70 0.38 8.28 7.92
C MET A 70 -0.12 6.86 7.77
N GLY A 71 -0.40 6.20 8.88
CA GLY A 71 -0.99 4.88 8.89
C GLY A 71 -2.13 4.81 9.88
N ILE A 72 -3.17 4.03 9.55
CA ILE A 72 -4.35 3.89 10.39
C ILE A 72 -4.75 2.44 10.38
N ALA A 73 -4.70 1.81 11.56
CA ALA A 73 -5.00 0.40 11.67
C ALA A 73 -6.00 0.13 12.79
N ALA A 74 -6.94 -0.76 12.50
CA ALA A 74 -7.80 -1.37 13.49
C ALA A 74 -7.26 -2.75 13.91
N GLY A 75 -7.43 -3.10 15.18
CA GLY A 75 -6.85 -4.31 15.75
C GLY A 75 -7.57 -4.85 16.97
N PRO A 76 -7.43 -6.16 17.26
CA PRO A 76 -8.02 -6.76 18.45
C PRO A 76 -7.39 -6.25 19.75
N THR A 77 -6.16 -5.74 19.69
CA THR A 77 -5.43 -5.15 20.82
C THR A 77 -4.83 -3.81 20.42
N GLN A 78 -4.58 -2.95 21.42
CA GLN A 78 -3.92 -1.67 21.19
C GLN A 78 -2.51 -1.83 20.62
N ALA A 79 -1.75 -2.82 21.10
CA ALA A 79 -0.41 -3.12 20.60
C ALA A 79 -0.43 -3.49 19.11
N PHE A 80 -1.36 -4.38 18.71
CA PHE A 80 -1.53 -4.75 17.30
C PHE A 80 -1.89 -3.54 16.44
N ALA A 81 -2.88 -2.75 16.85
CA ALA A 81 -3.29 -1.56 16.10
C ALA A 81 -2.15 -0.54 15.97
N ARG A 82 -1.36 -0.33 17.04
CA ARG A 82 -0.20 0.57 17.05
C ARG A 82 0.89 0.11 16.09
N GLU A 83 1.27 -1.17 16.15
CA GLU A 83 2.28 -1.72 15.25
C GLU A 83 1.85 -1.67 13.79
N ARG A 84 0.61 -2.06 13.49
CA ARG A 84 0.07 -2.02 12.13
C ARG A 84 0.01 -0.60 11.58
N ALA A 85 -0.40 0.38 12.39
CA ALA A 85 -0.43 1.78 11.98
C ALA A 85 0.98 2.32 11.72
N LEU A 86 1.99 1.98 12.53
CA LEU A 86 3.38 2.37 12.28
C LEU A 86 3.94 1.75 11.00
N LEU A 87 3.66 0.47 10.75
CA LEU A 87 4.06 -0.19 9.50
C LEU A 87 3.41 0.47 8.29
N GLU A 88 2.10 0.76 8.32
CA GLU A 88 1.44 1.47 7.23
C GLU A 88 2.01 2.89 7.03
N ALA A 89 2.33 3.61 8.11
CA ALA A 89 2.99 4.92 8.00
C ALA A 89 4.36 4.83 7.28
N LEU A 90 5.17 3.81 7.61
CA LEU A 90 6.44 3.55 6.91
C LEU A 90 6.23 3.16 5.44
N GLU A 91 5.23 2.34 5.16
CA GLU A 91 4.84 1.92 3.81
C GLU A 91 4.51 3.13 2.93
N ARG A 92 3.66 4.04 3.43
CA ARG A 92 3.31 5.28 2.73
C ARG A 92 4.50 6.20 2.57
N LEU A 93 5.32 6.37 3.61
CA LEU A 93 6.53 7.19 3.53
C LEU A 93 7.48 6.68 2.45
N ALA A 94 7.76 5.38 2.45
CA ALA A 94 8.62 4.73 1.46
C ALA A 94 8.03 4.84 0.04
N GLY A 95 6.73 4.58 -0.12
CA GLY A 95 6.03 4.71 -1.40
C GLY A 95 6.10 6.13 -1.95
N CYS A 96 5.83 7.14 -1.12
CA CYS A 96 5.93 8.54 -1.52
C CYS A 96 7.36 8.92 -1.90
N MET A 97 8.37 8.55 -1.11
CA MET A 97 9.76 8.84 -1.43
C MET A 97 10.20 8.15 -2.71
N TRP A 98 9.86 6.87 -2.88
CA TRP A 98 10.19 6.08 -4.06
C TRP A 98 9.54 6.68 -5.30
N TRP A 99 8.23 6.92 -5.29
CA TRP A 99 7.50 7.47 -6.43
C TRP A 99 8.01 8.84 -6.89
N ASN A 100 8.50 9.65 -5.95
CA ASN A 100 9.10 10.95 -6.23
C ASN A 100 10.60 10.87 -6.57
N GLY A 101 11.16 9.67 -6.76
CA GLY A 101 12.57 9.47 -7.10
C GLY A 101 13.56 9.78 -5.97
N ARG A 102 13.07 9.91 -4.73
CA ARG A 102 13.89 10.23 -3.52
C ARG A 102 14.37 8.99 -2.78
N LEU A 103 13.85 7.81 -3.13
CA LEU A 103 14.27 6.52 -2.61
C LEU A 103 14.48 5.57 -3.78
N ALA A 104 15.69 5.06 -3.95
CA ALA A 104 15.97 4.04 -4.96
C ALA A 104 15.36 2.70 -4.53
N SER A 105 14.83 1.95 -5.50
CA SER A 105 14.42 0.56 -5.25
C SER A 105 15.65 -0.36 -5.25
N ALA A 106 15.59 -1.43 -4.48
CA ALA A 106 16.64 -2.43 -4.38
C ALA A 106 16.14 -3.80 -4.86
N ALA A 107 17.10 -4.65 -5.24
CA ALA A 107 16.81 -6.06 -5.51
C ALA A 107 16.22 -6.73 -4.26
N PRO A 108 15.10 -7.48 -4.37
CA PRO A 108 14.51 -8.12 -3.20
C PRO A 108 15.41 -9.20 -2.60
N SER A 109 15.27 -9.45 -1.30
CA SER A 109 15.91 -10.59 -0.63
C SER A 109 15.42 -11.94 -1.19
N SER A 110 16.19 -12.99 -0.96
CA SER A 110 15.87 -14.34 -1.45
C SER A 110 14.53 -14.87 -0.90
N ASP A 111 14.19 -14.58 0.36
CA ASP A 111 12.91 -14.95 0.95
C ASP A 111 11.75 -14.16 0.31
N THR A 112 11.91 -12.86 0.05
CA THR A 112 10.93 -12.03 -0.69
C THR A 112 10.69 -12.60 -2.09
N VAL A 113 11.75 -12.93 -2.83
CA VAL A 113 11.66 -13.54 -4.18
C VAL A 113 10.95 -14.89 -4.13
N ALA A 114 11.35 -15.77 -3.22
CA ALA A 114 10.77 -17.11 -3.09
C ALA A 114 9.28 -17.05 -2.72
N ALA A 115 8.92 -16.17 -1.77
CA ALA A 115 7.54 -15.96 -1.37
C ALA A 115 6.69 -15.42 -2.52
N ALA A 116 7.17 -14.38 -3.21
CA ALA A 116 6.47 -13.78 -4.36
C ALA A 116 6.29 -14.81 -5.49
N ALA A 117 7.31 -15.61 -5.81
CA ALA A 117 7.21 -16.65 -6.82
C ALA A 117 6.18 -17.73 -6.44
N GLY A 118 6.17 -18.17 -5.18
CA GLY A 118 5.18 -19.11 -4.66
C GLY A 118 3.75 -18.55 -4.73
N LEU A 119 3.56 -17.29 -4.35
CA LEU A 119 2.27 -16.61 -4.39
C LEU A 119 1.79 -16.42 -5.83
N ARG A 120 2.63 -16.03 -6.78
CA ARG A 120 2.26 -15.89 -8.20
C ARG A 120 1.79 -17.21 -8.83
N ARG A 121 2.32 -18.35 -8.36
CA ARG A 121 1.83 -19.67 -8.79
C ARG A 121 0.47 -20.00 -8.17
N ARG A 122 0.27 -19.69 -6.89
CA ARG A 122 -1.01 -19.93 -6.18
C ARG A 122 -2.13 -19.01 -6.70
N TRP A 123 -1.85 -17.72 -6.81
CA TRP A 123 -2.78 -16.68 -7.25
C TRP A 123 -2.61 -16.42 -8.75
N ARG A 124 -2.77 -17.48 -9.54
CA ARG A 124 -2.56 -17.40 -10.98
C ARG A 124 -3.62 -16.49 -11.60
N ARG A 125 -3.16 -15.44 -12.28
CA ARG A 125 -4.02 -14.55 -13.07
C ARG A 125 -4.52 -15.29 -14.32
N ARG A 126 -5.77 -15.06 -14.71
CA ARG A 126 -6.30 -15.47 -16.03
C ARG A 126 -5.68 -14.65 -17.16
N LYS A 127 -5.49 -13.35 -16.94
CA LYS A 127 -4.84 -12.43 -17.88
C LYS A 127 -3.40 -12.19 -17.46
N THR A 128 -2.47 -12.43 -18.38
CA THR A 128 -1.05 -12.21 -18.12
C THR A 128 -0.77 -10.72 -17.98
N ARG A 129 -0.09 -10.36 -16.88
CA ARG A 129 0.45 -9.03 -16.63
C ARG A 129 1.92 -9.17 -16.31
N ARG A 130 2.74 -8.21 -16.75
CA ARG A 130 4.10 -8.07 -16.22
C ARG A 130 3.98 -7.78 -14.73
N THR A 131 4.86 -8.35 -13.91
CA THR A 131 4.90 -8.04 -12.47
C THR A 131 6.35 -8.00 -12.00
N ASP A 132 6.78 -6.82 -11.57
CA ASP A 132 8.08 -6.58 -10.95
C ASP A 132 7.90 -6.51 -9.42
N ILE A 133 8.85 -7.07 -8.67
CA ILE A 133 8.88 -7.05 -7.19
C ILE A 133 10.15 -6.32 -6.78
N LEU A 134 10.00 -5.33 -5.91
CA LEU A 134 11.06 -4.43 -5.49
C LEU A 134 11.08 -4.34 -3.96
N GLU A 135 12.25 -4.15 -3.36
CA GLU A 135 12.37 -3.70 -1.97
C GLU A 135 12.62 -2.20 -1.93
N LEU A 136 11.99 -1.53 -0.95
CA LEU A 136 12.19 -0.11 -0.66
C LEU A 136 12.99 0.00 0.65
N PRO A 137 14.32 0.18 0.60
CA PRO A 137 15.20 0.10 1.76
C PRO A 137 15.16 1.39 2.60
N LEU A 138 13.97 1.77 3.07
CA LEU A 138 13.78 3.01 3.84
C LEU A 138 14.45 2.92 5.23
N THR A 139 14.30 1.78 5.91
CA THR A 139 14.66 1.58 7.33
C THR A 139 15.10 0.13 7.56
N GLY A 140 15.87 -0.12 8.62
CA GLY A 140 16.19 -1.47 9.10
C GLY A 140 15.08 -2.09 9.96
N CYS A 141 14.07 -1.32 10.35
CA CYS A 141 13.00 -1.74 11.26
C CYS A 141 11.90 -2.60 10.63
N ALA A 142 11.77 -2.55 9.30
CA ALA A 142 10.74 -3.22 8.54
C ALA A 142 11.20 -3.56 7.12
N ARG A 143 10.60 -4.59 6.53
CA ARG A 143 10.70 -4.93 5.11
C ARG A 143 9.57 -4.25 4.37
N ILE A 144 9.91 -3.40 3.42
CA ILE A 144 8.94 -2.68 2.59
C ILE A 144 9.09 -3.17 1.16
N VAL A 145 8.03 -3.73 0.62
CA VAL A 145 8.00 -4.30 -0.73
C VAL A 145 7.02 -3.53 -1.59
N ALA A 146 7.44 -3.22 -2.82
CA ALA A 146 6.56 -2.74 -3.88
C ALA A 146 6.37 -3.84 -4.93
N ALA A 147 5.13 -4.07 -5.33
CA ALA A 147 4.78 -4.92 -6.46
C ALA A 147 4.17 -4.03 -7.55
N VAL A 148 4.76 -4.02 -8.73
CA VAL A 148 4.32 -3.18 -9.87
C VAL A 148 3.86 -4.08 -10.99
N SER A 149 2.66 -3.82 -11.54
CA SER A 149 2.17 -4.57 -12.71
C SER A 149 1.72 -3.68 -13.84
N SER A 150 1.83 -4.20 -15.06
CA SER A 150 1.34 -3.57 -16.29
C SER A 150 0.81 -4.62 -17.26
N THR A 151 0.00 -4.18 -18.21
CA THR A 151 -0.40 -4.98 -19.38
C THR A 151 0.78 -5.20 -20.33
N ALA A 152 0.61 -6.06 -21.33
CA ALA A 152 1.68 -6.42 -22.27
C ALA A 152 2.19 -5.22 -23.10
N ASP A 153 1.34 -4.22 -23.35
CA ASP A 153 1.67 -2.94 -23.99
C ASP A 153 2.26 -1.91 -23.01
N GLY A 154 2.50 -2.29 -21.76
CA GLY A 154 3.08 -1.44 -20.73
C GLY A 154 2.11 -0.48 -20.05
N ARG A 155 0.83 -0.46 -20.41
CA ARG A 155 -0.19 0.42 -19.81
C ARG A 155 -0.80 -0.17 -18.53
N GLY A 156 -1.75 0.59 -17.98
CA GLY A 156 -2.61 0.16 -16.88
C GLY A 156 -1.86 -0.10 -15.59
N ILE A 157 -0.83 0.69 -15.28
CA ILE A 157 0.05 0.43 -14.14
C ILE A 157 -0.74 0.33 -12.84
N CYS A 158 -0.54 -0.76 -12.11
CA CYS A 158 -1.02 -0.96 -10.76
C CYS A 158 0.18 -1.18 -9.83
N ILE A 159 0.05 -0.69 -8.60
CA ILE A 159 1.10 -0.78 -7.58
C ILE A 159 0.44 -1.26 -6.29
N GLY A 160 1.07 -2.23 -5.65
CA GLY A 160 0.79 -2.59 -4.27
C GLY A 160 2.05 -2.41 -3.43
N LEU A 161 1.88 -1.96 -2.19
CA LEU A 161 2.92 -1.74 -1.22
C LEU A 161 2.64 -2.57 0.03
N ALA A 162 3.68 -2.93 0.76
CA ALA A 162 3.51 -3.53 2.07
C ALA A 162 4.75 -3.36 2.93
N ALA A 163 4.58 -2.80 4.12
CA ALA A 163 5.58 -2.86 5.19
C ALA A 163 5.24 -3.97 6.20
N ARG A 164 6.15 -4.92 6.40
CA ARG A 164 6.03 -6.03 7.37
C ARG A 164 7.36 -6.29 8.05
N ARG A 165 7.38 -7.21 9.03
CA ARG A 165 8.64 -7.59 9.70
C ARG A 165 9.51 -8.45 8.81
N THR A 166 8.90 -9.30 8.00
CA THR A 166 9.61 -10.22 7.09
C THR A 166 9.36 -9.88 5.62
N GLY A 167 10.33 -10.25 4.76
CA GLY A 167 10.22 -10.05 3.32
C GLY A 167 9.09 -10.88 2.71
N SER A 168 8.94 -12.11 3.21
CA SER A 168 7.83 -13.00 2.85
C SER A 168 6.44 -12.43 3.14
N GLU A 169 6.23 -11.82 4.31
CA GLU A 169 4.95 -11.19 4.64
C GLU A 169 4.72 -9.91 3.83
N ALA A 170 5.78 -9.11 3.62
CA ALA A 170 5.72 -7.90 2.80
C ALA A 170 5.35 -8.26 1.35
N ALA A 171 6.00 -9.27 0.75
CA ALA A 171 5.64 -9.78 -0.58
C ALA A 171 4.16 -10.19 -0.67
N ARG A 172 3.66 -10.90 0.36
CA ARG A 172 2.25 -11.29 0.43
C ARG A 172 1.31 -10.09 0.46
N GLY A 173 1.62 -9.09 1.30
CA GLY A 173 0.84 -7.86 1.40
C GLY A 173 0.83 -7.08 0.09
N ALA A 174 2.00 -6.81 -0.48
CA ALA A 174 2.15 -6.01 -1.68
C ALA A 174 1.46 -6.66 -2.89
N LEU A 175 1.53 -8.00 -3.02
CA LEU A 175 0.82 -8.72 -4.06
C LEU A 175 -0.71 -8.70 -3.86
N LYS A 176 -1.21 -8.78 -2.62
CA LYS A 176 -2.66 -8.65 -2.37
C LYS A 176 -3.16 -7.26 -2.74
N GLU A 177 -2.46 -6.21 -2.30
CA GLU A 177 -2.84 -4.83 -2.64
C GLU A 177 -2.74 -4.58 -4.15
N LEU A 178 -1.69 -5.08 -4.80
CA LEU A 178 -1.56 -4.99 -6.26
C LEU A 178 -2.77 -5.61 -6.97
N LEU A 179 -3.20 -6.80 -6.56
CA LEU A 179 -4.37 -7.46 -7.13
C LEU A 179 -5.68 -6.72 -6.82
N GLN A 180 -5.77 -6.08 -5.66
CA GLN A 180 -6.89 -5.19 -5.31
C GLN A 180 -6.95 -3.98 -6.24
N MET A 181 -5.81 -3.37 -6.54
CA MET A 181 -5.71 -2.24 -7.48
C MET A 181 -6.02 -2.66 -8.92
N GLU A 182 -5.54 -3.83 -9.35
CA GLU A 182 -5.90 -4.40 -10.66
C GLU A 182 -7.41 -4.62 -10.78
N PHE A 183 -8.04 -5.20 -9.75
CA PHE A 183 -9.48 -5.41 -9.73
C PHE A 183 -10.25 -4.09 -9.74
N GLY A 184 -9.83 -3.11 -8.94
CA GLY A 184 -10.42 -1.77 -8.93
C GLY A 184 -10.40 -1.10 -10.30
N LEU A 185 -9.25 -1.15 -10.98
CA LEU A 185 -9.11 -0.61 -12.34
C LEU A 185 -10.02 -1.33 -13.35
N GLN A 186 -10.15 -2.65 -13.24
CA GLN A 186 -11.07 -3.43 -14.09
C GLN A 186 -12.54 -3.03 -13.87
N VAL A 187 -12.96 -2.83 -12.61
CA VAL A 187 -14.32 -2.41 -12.28
C VAL A 187 -14.62 -1.02 -12.87
N ILE A 188 -13.70 -0.06 -12.71
CA ILE A 188 -13.85 1.29 -13.26
C ILE A 188 -13.95 1.23 -14.79
N SER A 189 -13.04 0.50 -15.44
CA SER A 189 -13.02 0.35 -16.90
C SER A 189 -14.29 -0.32 -17.43
N TYR A 190 -14.78 -1.36 -16.75
CA TYR A 190 -16.02 -2.04 -17.11
C TYR A 190 -17.24 -1.11 -17.00
N ARG A 191 -17.33 -0.33 -15.93
CA ARG A 191 -18.42 0.65 -15.74
C ARG A 191 -18.42 1.69 -16.86
N GLN A 192 -17.25 2.25 -17.19
CA GLN A 192 -17.12 3.22 -18.28
C GLN A 192 -17.53 2.62 -19.64
N ALA A 193 -17.08 1.40 -19.95
CA ALA A 193 -17.44 0.69 -21.19
C ALA A 193 -18.96 0.40 -21.29
N ASN A 194 -19.67 0.38 -20.17
CA ASN A 194 -21.12 0.22 -20.09
C ASN A 194 -21.88 1.55 -19.89
N GLY A 195 -21.26 2.68 -20.22
CA GLY A 195 -21.91 3.99 -20.24
C GLY A 195 -22.08 4.66 -18.88
N ILE A 196 -21.47 4.13 -17.81
CA ILE A 196 -21.50 4.79 -16.49
C ILE A 196 -20.36 5.80 -16.45
N ALA A 197 -20.71 7.08 -16.32
CA ALA A 197 -19.72 8.16 -16.22
C ALA A 197 -18.82 7.98 -14.99
N PRO A 198 -17.48 8.09 -15.14
CA PRO A 198 -16.56 8.05 -14.02
C PRO A 198 -16.66 9.33 -13.19
N SER A 199 -16.49 9.21 -11.88
CA SER A 199 -16.19 10.36 -11.02
C SER A 199 -14.84 11.01 -11.41
N ALA A 200 -14.58 12.24 -10.96
CA ALA A 200 -13.32 12.92 -11.24
C ALA A 200 -12.08 12.11 -10.81
N ARG A 201 -12.16 11.41 -9.67
CA ARG A 201 -11.11 10.52 -9.18
C ARG A 201 -10.93 9.29 -10.08
N GLU A 202 -12.02 8.66 -10.50
CA GLU A 202 -11.98 7.51 -11.42
C GLU A 202 -11.44 7.91 -12.80
N ALA A 203 -11.81 9.10 -13.29
CA ALA A 203 -11.30 9.65 -14.53
C ALA A 203 -9.77 9.86 -14.47
N ALA A 204 -9.24 10.39 -13.37
CA ALA A 204 -7.80 10.52 -13.20
C ALA A 204 -7.07 9.16 -13.11
N ILE A 205 -7.70 8.15 -12.50
CA ILE A 205 -7.16 6.77 -12.47
C ILE A 205 -7.09 6.20 -13.89
N LEU A 206 -8.15 6.37 -14.68
CA LEU A 206 -8.20 5.92 -16.08
C LEU A 206 -7.18 6.68 -16.93
N GLU A 207 -7.09 8.00 -16.80
CA GLU A 207 -6.10 8.81 -17.50
C GLU A 207 -4.66 8.36 -17.18
N ARG A 208 -4.35 8.08 -15.91
CA ARG A 208 -3.05 7.52 -15.52
C ARG A 208 -2.84 6.14 -16.13
N ALA A 209 -3.84 5.28 -16.05
CA ALA A 209 -3.78 3.92 -16.60
C ALA A 209 -3.52 3.93 -18.11
N ASP A 210 -4.10 4.89 -18.83
CA ASP A 210 -3.90 5.02 -20.26
C ASP A 210 -2.55 5.67 -20.57
N ASN A 211 -2.14 6.72 -19.87
CA ASN A 211 -1.01 7.55 -20.29
C ASN A 211 0.34 7.24 -19.63
N LEU A 212 0.36 6.55 -18.49
CA LEU A 212 1.61 6.18 -17.82
C LEU A 212 2.07 4.80 -18.27
N LEU A 213 3.19 4.74 -18.98
CA LEU A 213 3.78 3.50 -19.46
C LEU A 213 4.76 2.93 -18.46
N HIS A 214 4.86 1.60 -18.43
CA HIS A 214 5.83 0.89 -17.60
C HIS A 214 7.26 1.36 -17.87
N ALA A 215 7.58 1.68 -19.13
CA ALA A 215 8.86 2.25 -19.52
C ALA A 215 9.14 3.62 -18.89
N ASP A 216 8.12 4.44 -18.65
CA ASP A 216 8.27 5.72 -17.96
C ASP A 216 8.68 5.50 -16.49
N CYS A 217 8.25 4.38 -15.90
CA CYS A 217 8.64 3.99 -14.54
C CYS A 217 10.01 3.27 -14.50
N ALA A 218 10.73 3.10 -15.61
CA ALA A 218 12.00 2.38 -15.63
C ALA A 218 13.02 2.90 -14.61
N PRO A 219 13.21 4.22 -14.39
CA PRO A 219 14.12 4.72 -13.36
C PRO A 219 13.73 4.32 -11.93
N LEU A 220 12.44 4.11 -11.67
CA LEU A 220 11.94 3.71 -10.35
C LEU A 220 12.03 2.19 -10.13
N ILE A 221 11.93 1.42 -11.21
CA ILE A 221 11.93 -0.06 -11.19
C ILE A 221 13.36 -0.61 -11.37
N GLN A 222 14.30 0.22 -11.82
CA GLN A 222 15.71 -0.14 -11.90
C GLN A 222 16.27 -0.36 -10.49
N MET A 223 16.50 -1.64 -10.17
CA MET A 223 16.98 -2.07 -8.87
C MET A 223 18.47 -1.76 -8.72
N VAL A 224 18.84 -1.09 -7.63
CA VAL A 224 20.23 -1.06 -7.19
C VAL A 224 20.58 -2.35 -6.44
N PRO A 225 21.87 -2.77 -6.41
CA PRO A 225 22.29 -3.90 -5.59
C PRO A 225 21.85 -3.69 -4.14
N ARG A 226 21.25 -4.72 -3.55
CA ARG A 226 20.86 -4.70 -2.14
C ARG A 226 22.12 -4.63 -1.29
N MET A 227 22.23 -3.60 -0.46
CA MET A 227 23.16 -3.65 0.68
C MET A 227 22.67 -4.72 1.66
N PRO A 228 23.57 -5.50 2.28
CA PRO A 228 23.17 -6.45 3.31
C PRO A 228 22.50 -5.68 4.45
N ALA A 229 21.17 -5.77 4.52
CA ALA A 229 20.43 -5.27 5.65
C ALA A 229 20.59 -6.27 6.80
N PRO A 230 20.75 -5.81 8.05
CA PRO A 230 20.66 -6.71 9.19
C PRO A 230 19.33 -7.48 9.12
N ASP A 231 19.35 -8.72 9.61
CA ASP A 231 18.10 -9.43 9.82
C ASP A 231 17.24 -8.60 10.76
N VAL A 232 15.97 -8.40 10.39
CA VAL A 232 15.00 -7.80 11.29
C VAL A 232 14.83 -8.85 12.39
N THR A 233 15.56 -8.67 13.49
CA THR A 233 15.50 -9.59 14.62
C THR A 233 14.06 -9.64 15.10
N ASP A 234 13.59 -10.86 15.41
CA ASP A 234 12.28 -11.18 16.00
C ASP A 234 12.13 -10.62 17.44
N GLN A 235 12.94 -9.62 17.76
CA GLN A 235 12.96 -8.96 19.04
C GLN A 235 11.68 -8.16 19.19
N LYS A 236 10.99 -8.47 20.28
CA LYS A 236 9.84 -7.74 20.86
C LYS A 236 10.18 -6.29 21.25
N GLU A 237 11.32 -5.76 20.85
CA GLU A 237 11.60 -4.34 20.91
C GLU A 237 10.53 -3.61 20.10
N GLU A 238 9.81 -2.72 20.78
CA GLU A 238 8.75 -1.93 20.18
C GLU A 238 9.31 -1.25 18.92
N LEU A 239 8.68 -1.51 17.75
CA LEU A 239 9.02 -0.88 16.46
C LEU A 239 9.31 0.63 16.61
N TYR A 240 8.57 1.24 17.51
CA TYR A 240 8.68 2.62 17.90
C TYR A 240 10.09 3.04 18.37
N GLU A 241 10.73 2.27 19.26
CA GLU A 241 12.04 2.64 19.82
C GLU A 241 13.13 2.52 18.75
N ARG A 242 13.13 1.43 17.97
CA ARG A 242 14.09 1.26 16.86
C ARG A 242 13.97 2.36 15.81
N LEU A 243 12.74 2.82 15.52
CA LEU A 243 12.55 3.97 14.64
C LEU A 243 13.21 5.24 15.21
N ARG A 244 13.10 5.49 16.52
CA ARG A 244 13.77 6.64 17.15
C ARG A 244 15.29 6.52 17.11
N GLU A 245 15.82 5.32 17.31
CA GLU A 245 17.26 5.04 17.20
C GLU A 245 17.79 5.28 15.77
N GLU A 246 17.01 4.95 14.75
CA GLU A 246 17.32 5.27 13.34
C GLU A 246 17.06 6.75 12.97
N GLY A 247 16.66 7.59 13.94
CA GLY A 247 16.46 9.03 13.77
C GLY A 247 15.11 9.42 13.16
N TYR A 248 14.12 8.52 13.19
CA TYR A 248 12.74 8.85 12.83
C TYR A 248 12.00 9.52 13.99
N ILE A 249 11.14 10.47 13.63
CA ILE A 249 10.10 11.00 14.49
C ILE A 249 8.86 10.14 14.26
N ALA A 250 8.51 9.30 15.24
CA ALA A 250 7.32 8.48 15.21
C ALA A 250 6.33 8.94 16.30
N GLU A 251 5.06 9.06 15.93
CA GLU A 251 3.97 9.42 16.83
C GLU A 251 2.81 8.44 16.63
N THR A 252 2.12 8.10 17.71
CA THR A 252 0.94 7.22 17.65
C THR A 252 -0.16 7.79 18.51
N ARG A 253 -1.39 7.83 17.98
CA ARG A 253 -2.57 8.32 18.67
C ARG A 253 -3.67 7.28 18.56
N ARG A 254 -4.24 6.86 19.69
CA ARG A 254 -5.49 6.10 19.69
C ARG A 254 -6.61 7.04 19.26
N ILE A 255 -7.32 6.69 18.19
CA ILE A 255 -8.40 7.53 17.65
C ILE A 255 -9.78 7.05 18.06
N ALA A 256 -9.99 5.73 18.20
CA ALA A 256 -11.28 5.18 18.57
C ALA A 256 -11.19 3.78 19.19
N ARG A 257 -12.33 3.30 19.70
CA ARG A 257 -12.62 1.88 19.85
C ARG A 257 -14.00 1.62 19.24
N ARG A 258 -14.08 0.73 18.24
CA ARG A 258 -15.31 0.49 17.48
C ARG A 258 -15.44 -0.99 17.16
N ASN A 259 -16.62 -1.56 17.38
CA ASN A 259 -16.91 -2.98 17.16
C ASN A 259 -15.89 -3.92 17.83
N GLY A 260 -15.47 -3.58 19.05
CA GLY A 260 -14.46 -4.34 19.80
C GLY A 260 -13.01 -4.10 19.37
N LEU A 261 -12.76 -3.43 18.24
CA LEU A 261 -11.42 -3.14 17.74
C LEU A 261 -10.87 -1.81 18.28
N PHE A 262 -9.58 -1.79 18.57
CA PHE A 262 -8.81 -0.58 18.82
C PHE A 262 -8.41 0.02 17.48
N VAL A 263 -8.59 1.33 17.31
CA VAL A 263 -8.14 2.04 16.11
C VAL A 263 -7.05 3.03 16.51
N THR A 264 -5.89 2.90 15.88
CA THR A 264 -4.72 3.73 16.11
C THR A 264 -4.31 4.41 14.81
N GLN A 265 -3.99 5.69 14.90
CA GLN A 265 -3.28 6.43 13.88
C GLN A 265 -1.80 6.51 14.26
N ALA A 266 -0.92 6.43 13.27
CA ALA A 266 0.50 6.69 13.43
C ALA A 266 0.99 7.67 12.36
N THR A 267 1.97 8.47 12.73
CA THR A 267 2.72 9.33 11.82
C THR A 267 4.20 8.99 11.96
N VAL A 268 4.88 8.80 10.84
CA VAL A 268 6.33 8.60 10.80
C VAL A 268 6.92 9.66 9.88
N ALA A 269 7.90 10.39 10.38
CA ALA A 269 8.63 11.39 9.63
C ALA A 269 10.13 11.23 9.88
N ARG A 270 10.95 11.66 8.92
CA ARG A 270 12.39 11.82 9.10
C ARG A 270 12.80 13.14 8.50
N HIS A 271 13.71 13.84 9.18
CA HIS A 271 14.36 14.99 8.57
C HIS A 271 15.14 14.52 7.36
N TRP A 272 14.79 15.05 6.19
CA TRP A 272 15.49 14.75 4.96
C TRP A 272 15.97 16.06 4.36
N ASP A 273 17.27 16.18 4.18
CA ASP A 273 17.81 17.24 3.33
C ASP A 273 17.39 16.89 1.91
N VAL A 274 16.38 17.58 1.40
CA VAL A 274 15.86 17.39 0.05
C VAL A 274 16.88 18.02 -0.91
N PRO A 275 17.59 17.26 -1.76
CA PRO A 275 18.38 17.85 -2.81
C PRO A 275 17.44 18.59 -3.76
N ALA A 276 17.76 19.84 -4.09
CA ALA A 276 17.00 20.61 -5.06
C ALA A 276 17.14 19.97 -6.46
N GLY A 277 16.04 19.46 -7.01
CA GLY A 277 15.99 18.85 -8.34
C GLY A 277 14.59 18.32 -8.62
N ALA A 278 14.00 18.79 -9.71
CA ALA A 278 12.57 18.78 -10.00
C ALA A 278 11.86 17.41 -9.91
N PRO A 279 10.56 17.38 -9.57
CA PRO A 279 9.75 16.19 -9.76
C PRO A 279 9.80 15.73 -11.23
N GLY A 280 10.18 14.48 -11.47
CA GLY A 280 10.00 13.86 -12.78
C GLY A 280 8.52 13.80 -13.18
N PRO A 281 8.20 13.41 -14.43
CA PRO A 281 6.84 13.43 -14.99
C PRO A 281 5.80 12.56 -14.24
N TRP A 282 6.23 11.82 -13.22
CA TRP A 282 5.45 10.99 -12.30
C TRP A 282 4.86 11.75 -11.09
N ALA A 283 5.39 12.91 -10.71
CA ALA A 283 4.89 13.60 -9.50
C ALA A 283 3.46 14.12 -9.62
N ARG A 284 3.00 14.42 -10.85
CA ARG A 284 1.58 14.74 -11.09
C ARG A 284 0.64 13.61 -10.66
N TRP A 285 1.15 12.38 -10.59
CA TRP A 285 0.39 11.19 -10.22
C TRP A 285 0.58 10.77 -8.75
N ALA A 286 1.40 11.49 -7.96
CA ALA A 286 1.72 11.13 -6.58
C ALA A 286 0.49 11.13 -5.64
N LEU A 287 -0.57 11.87 -5.98
CA LEU A 287 -1.83 11.90 -5.22
C LEU A 287 -2.67 10.62 -5.36
N TYR A 288 -2.23 9.66 -6.19
CA TYR A 288 -2.99 8.44 -6.53
C TYR A 288 -2.28 7.14 -6.13
N LEU A 289 -1.29 7.23 -5.24
CA LEU A 289 -0.73 6.12 -4.45
C LEU A 289 -1.21 6.25 -3.01
#